data_AF-A0A2H0TQN8-F1
#
_entry.id   AF-A0A2H0TQN8-F1
#
_cell.length_a   1.000
_cell.length_b   1.000
_cell.length_c   1.000
_cell.angle_alpha   90.00
_cell.angle_beta   90.00
_cell.angle_gamma   90.00
#
_symmetry.space_group_name_H-M   'P 1'
#
loop_
_entity.id
_entity.type
_entity.pdbx_description
1 polymer ?
#
loop_
_entity_poly.entity_id
_entity_poly.type
_entity_poly.pdbx_seq_one_letter_code
_entity_poly.pdbx_strand_id
1 'polypeptide(L)'
;MYDVDLDCAECGKHISQLPFQPSGDRPVFCSDCLRAKRQTRAPRERRMYDVDLNCAECGKHITQLPFQPTGDRPIYCMDCNRARRGDA
;
A
#
# COMPACT_ATOMS: atom_id res chain seq x y z
N MET A 1 -6.41 15.32 16.70
CA MET A 1 -5.84 16.25 15.71
C MET A 1 -4.75 17.02 16.42
N TYR A 2 -3.65 17.31 15.75
CA TYR A 2 -2.51 18.05 16.29
C TYR A 2 -2.56 19.45 15.72
N ASP A 3 -2.56 20.45 16.60
CA ASP A 3 -2.43 21.85 16.21
C ASP A 3 -0.97 22.08 15.80
N VAL A 4 -0.78 22.57 14.58
CA VAL A 4 0.54 22.79 13.97
C VAL A 4 0.50 24.11 13.24
N ASP A 5 1.62 24.82 13.17
CA ASP A 5 1.76 26.05 12.39
C ASP A 5 2.74 25.79 11.25
N LEU A 6 2.26 25.16 10.18
CA LEU A 6 3.09 24.76 9.05
C LEU A 6 2.46 25.20 7.74
N ASP A 7 3.30 25.59 6.79
CA ASP A 7 2.85 25.90 5.44
C ASP A 7 3.02 24.70 4.51
N CYS A 8 2.07 24.53 3.60
CA CYS A 8 2.15 23.50 2.58
C CYS A 8 3.40 23.70 1.73
N ALA A 9 4.24 22.67 1.64
CA ALA A 9 5.49 22.71 0.88
C ALA A 9 5.31 22.94 -0.64
N GLU A 10 4.09 22.81 -1.17
CA GLU A 10 3.81 22.94 -2.60
C GLU A 10 3.05 24.22 -2.97
N CYS A 11 2.17 24.71 -2.10
CA CYS A 11 1.32 25.87 -2.40
C CYS A 11 1.40 27.01 -1.36
N GLY A 12 2.18 26.85 -0.29
CA GLY A 12 2.33 27.85 0.77
C GLY A 12 1.06 28.09 1.60
N LYS A 13 0.04 27.22 1.48
CA LYS A 13 -1.19 27.33 2.27
C LYS A 13 -0.90 26.98 3.73
N HIS A 14 -1.30 27.85 4.64
CA HIS A 14 -1.19 27.62 6.07
C HIS A 14 -2.05 26.43 6.52
N ILE A 15 -1.46 25.54 7.31
CA ILE A 15 -2.06 24.32 7.86
C ILE A 15 -2.02 24.47 9.38
N SER A 16 -3.20 24.63 9.98
CA SER A 16 -3.36 24.78 11.44
C SER A 16 -3.58 23.45 12.17
N GLN A 17 -4.06 22.42 11.46
CA GLN A 17 -4.41 21.13 12.06
C GLN A 17 -4.04 19.94 11.17
N LEU A 18 -3.42 18.92 11.77
CA LEU A 18 -3.11 17.66 11.12
C LEU A 18 -3.67 16.46 11.90
N PRO A 19 -4.05 15.36 11.22
CA PRO A 19 -4.44 14.13 11.90
C PRO A 19 -3.23 13.35 12.45
N PHE A 20 -2.02 13.73 12.07
CA PHE A 20 -0.75 13.11 12.50
C PHE A 20 0.22 14.19 13.00
N GLN A 21 1.16 13.79 13.86
CA GLN A 21 2.24 14.65 14.28
C GLN A 21 3.31 14.72 13.17
N PRO A 22 3.64 15.89 12.62
CA PRO A 22 4.66 16.00 11.59
C PRO A 22 6.04 15.74 12.20
N SER A 23 6.73 14.72 11.69
CA SER A 23 8.17 14.57 11.92
C SER A 23 8.87 15.53 10.96
N GLY A 24 9.68 16.45 11.48
CA GLY A 24 10.33 17.52 10.71
C GLY A 24 11.18 17.06 9.52
N ASP A 25 11.41 15.75 9.39
CA ASP A 25 12.14 15.11 8.29
C ASP A 25 11.34 15.04 6.97
N ARG A 26 10.03 15.35 6.97
CA ARG A 26 9.17 15.14 5.80
C ARG A 26 8.28 16.36 5.48
N PRO A 27 8.22 16.80 4.21
CA PRO A 27 7.39 17.94 3.82
C PRO A 27 5.89 17.63 4.02
N VAL A 28 5.19 18.57 4.65
CA VAL A 28 3.75 18.50 4.87
C VAL A 28 3.03 19.15 3.67
N PHE A 29 1.97 18.50 3.21
CA PHE A 29 1.12 19.00 2.14
C PHE A 29 -0.30 19.20 2.64
N CYS A 30 -0.97 20.24 2.14
CA CYS A 30 -2.39 20.45 2.41
C CYS A 30 -3.23 19.36 1.72
N SER A 31 -4.50 19.24 2.14
CA SER A 31 -5.46 18.26 1.61
C SER A 31 -5.57 18.29 0.08
N ASP A 32 -5.56 19.48 -0.50
CA ASP A 32 -5.76 19.70 -1.94
C ASP A 32 -4.53 19.23 -2.74
N CYS A 33 -3.32 19.62 -2.31
CA CYS A 33 -2.05 19.16 -2.88
C CYS A 33 -1.89 17.65 -2.74
N LEU A 34 -2.23 17.09 -1.57
CA LEU A 34 -2.18 15.64 -1.36
C LEU A 34 -3.19 14.91 -2.27
N ARG A 35 -4.37 15.47 -2.49
CA ARG A 35 -5.39 14.91 -3.39
C ARG A 35 -4.93 14.96 -4.84
N ALA A 36 -4.37 16.08 -5.29
CA ALA A 36 -3.80 16.21 -6.63
C ALA A 36 -2.68 15.18 -6.86
N LYS A 37 -1.75 15.02 -5.91
CA LYS A 37 -0.70 13.98 -5.99
C LYS A 37 -1.24 12.56 -5.99
N ARG A 38 -2.39 12.30 -5.35
CA ARG A 38 -3.04 10.97 -5.41
C ARG A 38 -3.69 10.72 -6.76
N GLN A 39 -4.24 11.75 -7.42
CA GLN A 39 -4.83 11.65 -8.74
C GLN A 39 -3.78 11.47 -9.84
N THR A 40 -2.59 12.04 -9.68
CA THR A 40 -1.49 11.87 -10.64
C THR A 40 -0.72 10.56 -10.46
N ARG A 41 -0.99 9.80 -9.38
CA ARG A 41 -0.47 8.43 -9.28
C ARG A 41 -1.19 7.59 -10.33
N ALA A 42 -0.51 7.38 -11.45
CA ALA A 42 -0.90 6.36 -12.41
C ALA A 42 -1.14 5.04 -11.66
N PRO A 43 -2.18 4.26 -12.06
CA PRO A 43 -2.38 2.94 -11.48
C PRO A 43 -1.05 2.19 -11.59
N ARG A 44 -0.49 1.81 -10.44
CA ARG A 44 0.67 0.93 -10.43
C ARG A 44 0.22 -0.35 -11.11
N GLU A 45 0.79 -0.62 -12.27
CA GLU A 45 0.59 -1.87 -12.97
C GLU A 45 0.97 -2.98 -11.99
N ARG A 46 -0.02 -3.78 -11.58
CA ARG A 46 0.22 -4.89 -10.66
C ARG A 46 0.99 -5.93 -11.46
N ARG A 47 2.31 -5.95 -11.30
CA ARG A 47 3.15 -6.98 -11.92
C ARG A 47 2.73 -8.33 -11.38
N MET A 48 2.28 -9.20 -12.28
CA MET A 48 2.10 -10.61 -12.01
C MET A 48 3.44 -11.30 -12.29
N TYR A 49 3.84 -12.19 -11.40
CA TYR A 49 5.02 -13.02 -11.52
C TYR A 49 4.54 -14.41 -11.93
N ASP A 50 5.02 -14.89 -13.07
CA ASP A 50 4.83 -16.27 -13.48
C ASP A 50 5.63 -17.18 -12.55
N VAL A 51 4.97 -18.15 -11.96
CA VAL A 51 5.53 -19.10 -10.99
C VAL A 51 4.95 -20.48 -11.28
N ASP A 52 5.72 -21.53 -11.05
CA ASP A 52 5.23 -22.91 -11.17
C ASP A 52 5.27 -23.56 -9.79
N LEU A 53 4.32 -23.19 -8.94
CA LEU A 53 4.27 -23.59 -7.53
C LEU A 53 2.93 -24.24 -7.19
N ASN A 54 2.94 -25.16 -6.23
CA ASN A 54 1.73 -25.76 -5.71
C ASN A 54 1.33 -25.12 -4.39
N CYS A 55 0.02 -24.96 -4.17
CA CYS A 55 -0.52 -24.51 -2.89
C CYS A 55 -0.09 -25.47 -1.77
N ALA A 56 0.50 -24.93 -0.71
CA ALA A 56 0.96 -25.72 0.43
C ALA A 56 -0.16 -26.43 1.22
N GLU A 57 -1.42 -26.04 1.01
CA GLU A 57 -2.57 -26.58 1.75
C GLU A 57 -3.41 -27.56 0.92
N CYS A 58 -3.72 -27.20 -0.32
CA CYS A 58 -4.62 -28.00 -1.18
C CYS A 58 -3.93 -28.61 -2.41
N GLY A 59 -2.63 -28.36 -2.62
CA GLY A 59 -1.88 -28.87 -3.77
C GLY A 59 -2.24 -28.25 -5.13
N LYS A 60 -3.14 -27.26 -5.16
CA LYS A 60 -3.57 -26.58 -6.40
C LYS A 60 -2.39 -25.90 -7.09
N HIS A 61 -2.25 -26.10 -8.39
CA HIS A 61 -1.23 -25.45 -9.20
C HIS A 61 -1.47 -23.94 -9.28
N ILE A 62 -0.41 -23.16 -9.04
CA ILE A 62 -0.39 -21.70 -9.06
C ILE A 62 0.58 -21.31 -10.17
N THR A 63 0.06 -20.66 -11.21
CA THR A 63 0.84 -20.19 -12.35
C THR A 63 1.27 -18.74 -12.23
N GLN A 64 0.54 -17.92 -11.45
CA GLN A 64 0.81 -16.50 -11.32
C GLN A 64 0.53 -15.97 -9.91
N LEU A 65 1.36 -15.03 -9.46
CA LEU A 65 1.21 -14.33 -8.18
C LEU A 65 1.38 -12.81 -8.35
N PRO A 66 0.68 -11.98 -7.56
CA PRO A 66 0.88 -10.52 -7.57
C PRO A 66 2.14 -10.07 -6.79
N PHE A 67 2.95 -11.02 -6.33
CA PHE A 67 4.20 -10.79 -5.61
C PHE A 67 5.23 -11.85 -6.01
N GLN A 68 6.51 -11.52 -5.89
CA GLN A 68 7.59 -12.46 -6.13
C GLN A 68 7.79 -13.33 -4.89
N PRO A 69 7.65 -14.67 -4.97
CA PRO A 69 7.88 -15.55 -3.83
C PRO A 69 9.39 -15.58 -3.49
N THR A 70 9.74 -15.38 -2.22
CA THR A 70 11.14 -15.39 -1.75
C THR A 70 11.62 -16.77 -1.27
N GLY A 71 10.80 -17.82 -1.42
CA GLY A 71 11.13 -19.19 -0.96
C GLY A 71 11.03 -19.41 0.55
N ASP A 72 11.08 -18.35 1.37
CA ASP A 72 11.04 -18.45 2.84
C ASP A 72 9.66 -18.77 3.43
N ARG A 73 8.59 -18.67 2.62
CA ARG A 73 7.20 -18.83 3.08
C ARG A 73 6.39 -19.76 2.18
N PRO A 74 5.52 -20.60 2.75
CA PRO A 74 4.61 -21.43 1.97
C PRO A 74 3.63 -20.55 1.18
N ILE A 75 3.47 -20.87 -0.09
CA ILE A 75 2.54 -20.18 -0.99
C ILE A 75 1.18 -20.87 -0.97
N TYR A 76 0.13 -20.07 -0.88
CA TYR A 76 -1.26 -20.55 -0.84
C TYR A 76 -2.03 -20.02 -2.04
N CYS A 77 -2.95 -20.82 -2.57
CA CYS A 77 -3.87 -20.37 -3.61
C CYS A 77 -4.82 -19.30 -3.06
N MET A 78 -5.52 -18.58 -3.95
CA MET A 78 -6.42 -17.50 -3.55
C MET A 78 -7.50 -17.97 -2.56
N ASP A 79 -8.04 -19.17 -2.76
CA ASP A 79 -9.08 -19.75 -1.91
C ASP A 79 -8.56 -20.05 -0.50
N CYS A 80 -7.42 -20.74 -0.39
CA CYS A 80 -6.79 -21.04 0.91
C CYS A 80 -6.29 -19.77 1.61
N ASN A 81 -5.65 -18.84 0.87
CA ASN A 81 -5.23 -17.57 1.45
C ASN A 81 -6.44 -16.75 1.94
N ARG A 82 -7.58 -16.79 1.24
CA ARG A 82 -8.81 -16.13 1.68
C ARG A 82 -9.40 -16.81 2.91
N ALA A 83 -9.45 -18.14 2.95
CA ALA A 83 -9.91 -18.88 4.12
C ALA A 83 -9.04 -18.61 5.36
N ARG A 84 -7.72 -18.52 5.18
CA ARG A 84 -6.76 -18.19 6.25
C ARG A 84 -6.78 -16.73 6.69
N ARG A 85 -7.12 -15.82 5.78
CA ARG A 85 -7.33 -14.39 6.08
C ARG A 85 -8.77 -14.07 6.49
N GLY A 86 -9.63 -15.10 6.59
CA GLY A 86 -11.02 -14.96 6.93
C GLY A 86 -11.21 -14.28 8.28
N ASP A 87 -11.64 -13.02 8.19
CA ASP A 87 -12.62 -12.35 9.04
C ASP A 87 -12.32 -12.30 10.55
N ALA A 88 -11.55 -11.27 10.93
CA ALA A 88 -11.66 -10.58 12.20
C ALA A 88 -11.81 -9.08 11.95
#